data_AF-A0A922I8U0-F1
#
_entry.id   AF-A0A922I8U0-F1
#
_cell.length_a   1.000
_cell.length_b   1.000
_cell.length_c   1.000
_cell.angle_alpha   90.00
_cell.angle_beta   90.00
_cell.angle_gamma   90.00
#
_symmetry.space_group_name_H-M   'P 1'
#
loop_
_entity.id
_entity.type
_entity.pdbx_description
1 polymer ?
#
loop_
_entity_poly.entity_id
_entity_poly.type
_entity_poly.pdbx_seq_one_letter_code
_entity_poly.pdbx_strand_id
1 'polypeptide(L)'
;MMLNIEIADWSGSIWLVAFYDLCEILLQKSIEELVKLYQDNIRCYRKLLIQKLLYHTFNFRIKSRRELYEGEYRIRHILESVLPDDDDKSIHETYIKSIKFLNENV
;
A
#
# COMPACT_ATOMS: atom_id res chain seq x y z
N MET A 1 15.22 2.30 4.74
CA MET A 1 13.99 2.64 5.50
C MET A 1 12.96 1.54 5.26
N MET A 2 12.14 1.20 6.24
CA MET A 2 11.01 0.28 6.10
C MET A 2 9.78 0.97 6.67
N LEU A 3 8.66 0.90 5.94
CA LEU A 3 7.40 1.48 6.38
C LEU A 3 6.39 0.35 6.61
N ASN A 4 5.80 0.32 7.79
CA ASN A 4 4.65 -0.54 8.09
C ASN A 4 3.40 0.32 8.01
N ILE A 5 2.50 -0.02 7.10
CA ILE A 5 1.27 0.71 6.84
C ILE A 5 0.09 -0.23 7.04
N GLU A 6 -0.96 0.25 7.69
CA GLU A 6 -2.26 -0.42 7.65
C GLU A 6 -3.02 0.07 6.42
N ILE A 7 -3.43 -0.87 5.58
CA ILE A 7 -4.28 -0.60 4.41
C ILE A 7 -5.63 -1.26 4.62
N ALA A 8 -6.67 -0.69 4.03
CA ALA A 8 -8.02 -1.22 4.14
C ALA A 8 -8.74 -1.13 2.79
N ASP A 9 -9.60 -2.11 2.54
CA ASP A 9 -10.58 -2.11 1.47
C ASP A 9 -11.97 -2.47 2.02
N TRP A 10 -12.92 -2.75 1.13
CA TRP A 10 -14.29 -3.12 1.51
C TRP A 10 -14.37 -4.46 2.28
N SER A 11 -13.34 -5.31 2.21
CA SER A 11 -13.30 -6.64 2.82
C SER A 11 -12.63 -6.67 4.19
N GLY A 12 -11.75 -5.72 4.48
CA GLY A 12 -11.07 -5.61 5.77
C GLY A 12 -9.80 -4.76 5.73
N SER A 13 -8.96 -4.92 6.75
CA SER A 13 -7.64 -4.28 6.82
C SER A 13 -6.52 -5.28 7.01
N ILE A 14 -5.35 -4.95 6.46
CA ILE A 14 -4.11 -5.72 6.63
C ILE A 14 -2.91 -4.81 6.88
N TRP A 15 -1.91 -5.35 7.58
CA TRP A 15 -0.61 -4.71 7.73
C TRP A 15 0.30 -5.05 6.56
N LEU A 16 0.78 -4.02 5.87
CA LEU A 16 1.65 -4.11 4.71
C LEU A 16 3.03 -3.54 5.02
N VAL A 17 4.07 -4.26 4.63
CA VAL A 17 5.47 -3.81 4.72
C VAL A 17 5.92 -3.27 3.37
N ALA A 18 6.33 -2.01 3.32
CA ALA A 18 6.96 -1.38 2.16
C ALA A 18 8.46 -1.19 2.38
N PHE A 19 9.25 -1.60 1.39
CA PHE A 19 10.70 -1.44 1.38
C PHE A 19 11.12 -0.11 0.76
N TYR A 20 12.43 0.15 0.81
CA TYR A 20 13.02 1.48 0.62
C TYR A 20 12.64 2.14 -0.71
N ASP A 21 12.70 1.39 -1.80
CA ASP A 21 12.37 1.76 -3.17
C ASP A 21 10.90 2.17 -3.31
N LEU A 22 10.01 1.36 -2.73
CA LEU A 22 8.58 1.61 -2.76
C LEU A 22 8.20 2.79 -1.86
N CYS A 23 8.92 3.02 -0.77
CA CYS A 23 8.70 4.19 0.07
C CYS A 23 9.00 5.50 -0.68
N GLU A 24 10.03 5.53 -1.52
CA GLU A 24 10.35 6.71 -2.32
C GLU A 24 9.24 7.01 -3.34
N ILE A 25 8.69 5.96 -3.95
CA ILE A 25 7.56 6.07 -4.88
C ILE A 25 6.32 6.61 -4.16
N LEU A 26 5.96 6.02 -3.01
CA LEU A 26 4.78 6.40 -2.23
C LEU A 26 4.86 7.84 -1.68
N LEU A 27 6.04 8.25 -1.22
CA LEU A 27 6.23 9.55 -0.56
C LEU A 27 6.72 10.64 -1.52
N GLN A 28 7.08 10.26 -2.75
CA GLN A 28 7.62 11.14 -3.79
C GLN A 28 8.83 11.95 -3.31
N LYS A 29 9.70 11.28 -2.54
CA LYS A 29 10.93 11.83 -1.96
C LYS A 29 12.00 10.76 -1.88
N SER A 30 13.27 11.15 -2.04
CA SER A 30 14.36 10.22 -1.82
C SER A 30 14.48 9.85 -0.34
N ILE A 31 15.07 8.68 -0.05
CA ILE A 31 15.34 8.20 1.30
C ILE A 31 16.22 9.21 2.05
N GLU A 32 17.19 9.80 1.38
CA GLU A 32 18.09 10.81 1.97
C GLU A 32 17.31 12.03 2.46
N GLU A 33 16.35 12.52 1.67
CA GLU A 33 15.45 13.59 2.08
C GLU A 33 14.57 13.18 3.25
N LEU A 34 14.03 11.96 3.21
CA LEU A 34 13.15 11.43 4.24
C LEU A 34 13.89 11.27 5.58
N VAL A 35 15.13 10.80 5.57
CA VAL A 35 15.98 10.67 6.76
C VAL A 35 16.30 12.05 7.34
N LYS A 36 16.69 13.01 6.50
CA LYS A 36 16.91 14.40 6.94
C LYS A 36 15.65 15.01 7.54
N LEU A 37 14.50 14.86 6.88
CA LEU A 37 13.20 15.32 7.38
C LEU A 37 12.86 14.71 8.74
N TYR A 38 13.13 13.43 8.93
CA TYR A 38 12.90 12.74 10.19
C TYR A 38 13.79 13.28 11.33
N GLN A 39 15.07 13.53 11.04
CA GLN A 39 16.06 14.03 12.01
C GLN A 39 15.84 15.51 12.36
N ASP A 40 15.63 16.36 11.36
CA ASP A 40 15.56 17.82 11.54
C ASP A 40 14.19 18.28 12.04
N ASN A 41 13.10 17.66 11.53
CA ASN A 41 11.75 18.10 11.84
C ASN A 41 10.72 16.98 11.72
N ILE A 42 10.58 16.22 12.81
CA ILE A 42 9.62 15.12 12.92
C ILE A 42 8.17 15.52 12.63
N ARG A 43 7.78 16.79 12.88
CA ARG A 43 6.41 17.26 12.60
C ARG A 43 6.17 17.36 11.10
N CYS A 44 7.14 17.87 10.35
CA CYS A 44 7.08 17.91 8.88
C CYS A 44 7.05 16.49 8.29
N TYR A 45 7.85 15.57 8.81
CA TYR A 45 7.82 14.17 8.41
C TYR A 45 6.44 13.53 8.62
N ARG A 46 5.83 13.71 9.81
CA ARG A 46 4.48 13.22 10.08
C ARG A 46 3.43 13.84 9.16
N LYS A 47 3.52 15.14 8.89
CA LYS A 47 2.61 15.84 7.98
C LYS A 47 2.71 15.27 6.56
N LEU A 48 3.92 14.97 6.08
CA LEU A 48 4.13 14.32 4.80
C LEU A 48 3.44 12.96 4.71
N LEU A 49 3.60 12.10 5.74
CA LEU A 49 2.94 10.78 5.77
C LEU A 49 1.42 10.91 5.68
N ILE A 50 0.82 11.84 6.45
CA ILE A 50 -0.62 12.09 6.42
C ILE A 50 -1.05 12.57 5.02
N GLN A 51 -0.30 13.50 4.43
CA GLN A 51 -0.66 14.10 3.14
C GLN A 51 -0.49 13.14 1.96
N LYS A 52 0.44 12.19 2.03
CA LYS A 52 0.75 11.30 0.91
C LYS A 52 0.11 9.92 1.03
N LEU A 53 -0.13 9.43 2.23
CA LEU A 53 -0.57 8.04 2.43
C LEU A 53 -1.99 7.93 2.96
N LEU A 54 -2.37 8.76 3.94
CA LEU A 54 -3.69 8.64 4.56
C LEU A 54 -4.77 9.14 3.61
N TYR A 55 -5.90 8.42 3.57
CA TYR A 55 -7.07 8.74 2.76
C TYR A 55 -6.82 8.79 1.24
N HIS A 56 -5.77 8.10 0.79
CA HIS A 56 -5.48 7.90 -0.63
C HIS A 56 -5.75 6.44 -1.00
N THR A 57 -6.28 6.23 -2.21
CA THR A 57 -6.45 4.91 -2.80
C THR A 57 -5.21 4.59 -3.63
N PHE A 58 -4.77 3.34 -3.58
CA PHE A 58 -3.62 2.87 -4.33
C PHE A 58 -3.89 1.49 -4.90
N ASN A 59 -3.31 1.21 -6.07
CA ASN A 59 -3.25 -0.13 -6.63
C ASN A 59 -1.95 -0.81 -6.21
N PHE A 60 -2.04 -1.78 -5.31
CA PHE A 60 -0.87 -2.51 -4.80
C PHE A 60 -0.80 -3.93 -5.33
N ARG A 61 0.39 -4.34 -5.76
CA ARG A 61 0.74 -5.76 -5.87
C ARG A 61 1.35 -6.22 -4.56
N ILE A 62 0.69 -7.16 -3.89
CA ILE A 62 1.07 -7.63 -2.56
C ILE A 62 1.48 -9.09 -2.64
N LYS A 63 2.65 -9.41 -2.06
CA LYS A 63 3.09 -10.77 -1.82
C LYS A 63 2.84 -11.16 -0.37
N SER A 64 2.13 -12.26 -0.19
CA SER A 64 1.85 -12.84 1.13
C SER A 64 2.71 -14.09 1.32
N ARG A 65 3.44 -14.16 2.44
CA ARG A 65 4.25 -15.33 2.80
C ARG A 65 3.99 -15.73 4.25
N ARG A 66 3.91 -17.04 4.48
CA ARG A 66 3.94 -17.59 5.84
C ARG A 66 5.38 -17.64 6.31
N GLU A 67 5.65 -17.04 7.45
CA GLU A 67 6.95 -17.02 8.09
C GLU A 67 6.85 -17.70 9.45
N LEU A 68 7.91 -18.39 9.87
CA LEU A 68 8.06 -18.91 11.22
C LEU A 68 8.93 -17.92 12.00
N TYR A 69 8.37 -17.28 13.01
CA TYR A 69 9.05 -16.32 13.87
C TYR A 69 8.87 -16.74 15.33
N GLU A 70 9.98 -16.97 16.03
CA GLU A 70 9.98 -17.40 17.44
C GLU A 70 9.11 -18.64 17.73
N GLY A 71 9.00 -19.55 16.76
CA GLY A 71 8.19 -20.76 16.87
C GLY A 71 6.71 -20.58 16.50
N GLU A 72 6.27 -19.36 16.21
CA GLU A 72 4.92 -19.07 15.74
C GLU A 72 4.87 -18.79 14.24
N TYR A 73 3.82 -19.30 13.58
CA TYR A 73 3.58 -18.99 12.18
C TYR A 73 2.80 -17.68 12.06
N ARG A 74 3.35 -16.74 11.29
CA ARG A 74 2.69 -15.48 10.95
C ARG A 74 2.65 -15.28 9.44
N ILE A 75 1.56 -14.72 8.93
CA ILE A 75 1.51 -14.26 7.55
C ILE A 75 2.05 -12.83 7.49
N ARG A 76 3.03 -12.60 6.62
CA ARG A 76 3.56 -11.27 6.32
C ARG A 76 3.12 -10.87 4.92
N HIS A 77 2.58 -9.66 4.81
CA HIS A 77 2.24 -9.03 3.53
C HIS A 77 3.33 -8.01 3.19
N ILE A 78 3.91 -8.15 2.00
CA ILE A 78 4.99 -7.33 1.50
C ILE A 78 4.51 -6.65 0.23
N LEU A 79 4.69 -5.34 0.13
CA LEU A 79 4.44 -4.60 -1.09
C LEU A 79 5.53 -4.96 -2.10
N GLU A 80 5.13 -5.45 -3.28
CA GLU A 80 6.07 -5.74 -4.38
C GLU A 80 6.12 -4.60 -5.40
N SER A 81 4.97 -3.97 -5.70
CA SER A 81 4.92 -2.83 -6.60
C SER A 81 3.70 -1.96 -6.34
N VAL A 82 3.86 -0.66 -6.50
CA VAL A 82 2.75 0.27 -6.67
C VAL A 82 2.44 0.32 -8.16
N LEU A 83 1.25 -0.14 -8.54
CA LEU A 83 0.79 0.00 -9.91
C LEU A 83 0.39 1.46 -10.13
N PRO A 84 0.59 2.02 -11.34
CA PRO A 84 0.01 3.30 -11.66
C PRO A 84 -1.50 3.26 -11.40
N ASP A 85 -2.09 4.41 -11.10
CA ASP A 85 -3.53 4.55 -11.25
C ASP A 85 -3.82 4.31 -12.73
N ASP A 86 -4.20 3.07 -13.07
CA ASP A 86 -4.64 2.74 -14.41
C ASP A 86 -5.77 3.70 -14.77
N ASP A 87 -5.81 4.16 -16.02
CA ASP A 87 -6.90 5.01 -16.53
C ASP A 87 -8.23 4.40 -16.06
N ASP A 88 -9.00 5.20 -15.32
CA ASP A 88 -10.15 4.82 -14.47
C ASP A 88 -11.09 3.80 -15.16
N LYS A 89 -11.14 3.87 -16.49
CA LYS A 89 -11.81 2.94 -17.41
C LYS A 89 -11.51 1.46 -17.18
N SER A 90 -10.26 1.04 -16.97
CA SER A 90 -9.93 -0.40 -16.89
C SER A 90 -10.47 -1.08 -15.62
N ILE A 91 -10.44 -0.34 -14.51
CA ILE A 91 -11.01 -0.75 -13.23
C ILE A 91 -12.54 -0.77 -13.35
N HIS A 92 -13.14 0.26 -13.94
CA HIS A 92 -14.58 0.30 -14.21
C HIS A 92 -15.07 -0.86 -15.08
N GLU A 93 -14.33 -1.20 -16.14
CA GLU A 93 -14.65 -2.36 -16.98
C GLU A 93 -14.64 -3.66 -16.18
N THR A 94 -13.70 -3.81 -15.25
CA THR A 94 -13.61 -4.97 -14.37
C THR A 94 -14.83 -5.04 -13.45
N TYR A 95 -15.22 -3.93 -12.82
CA TYR A 95 -16.43 -3.87 -12.00
C TYR A 95 -17.71 -4.15 -12.80
N ILE A 96 -17.83 -3.59 -14.01
CA ILE A 96 -18.98 -3.85 -14.89
C ILE A 96 -19.07 -5.34 -15.24
N LYS A 97 -17.93 -5.99 -15.55
CA LYS A 97 -17.89 -7.43 -15.81
C LYS A 97 -18.32 -8.24 -14.58
N SER A 98 -17.85 -7.87 -13.39
CA SER A 98 -18.23 -8.53 -12.13
C SER A 98 -19.73 -8.39 -11.83
N ILE A 99 -20.32 -7.20 -12.04
CA ILE A 99 -21.76 -6.97 -11.84
C ILE A 99 -22.58 -7.77 -12.85
N LYS A 100 -22.20 -7.78 -14.13
CA LYS A 100 -22.87 -8.59 -15.16
C LYS A 100 -22.84 -10.08 -14.83
N PHE A 101 -21.68 -10.57 -14.40
CA PHE A 101 -21.54 -11.96 -13.96
C PHE A 101 -22.52 -12.30 -12.82
N LEU A 102 -22.67 -11.42 -11.83
CA LEU A 102 -23.63 -11.63 -10.74
C LEU A 102 -25.07 -11.65 -11.24
N ASN A 103 -25.46 -10.72 -12.12
CA ASN A 103 -26.83 -10.67 -12.66
C ASN A 103 -27.20 -11.88 -13.53
N GLU A 104 -26.22 -12.55 -14.14
CA GLU A 104 -26.44 -13.73 -14.97
C GLU A 104 -26.48 -15.05 -14.16
N ASN A 105 -25.94 -15.05 -12.93
CA ASN A 105 -25.71 -16.27 -12.13
C ASN A 105 -26.35 -16.25 -10.74
N VAL A 106 -27.11 -15.21 -10.40
CA VAL A 106 -27.91 -15.05 -9.16
C VAL A 106 -29.35 -14.75 -9.54
#